data_AF-Q5C031-F1
#
_entry.id   AF-Q5C031-F1
#
_cell.length_a   1.000
_cell.length_b   1.000
_cell.length_c   1.000
_cell.angle_alpha   90.00
_cell.angle_beta   90.00
_cell.angle_gamma   90.00
#
_symmetry.space_group_name_H-M   'P 1'
#
loop_
_entity.id
_entity.type
_entity.pdbx_description
1 polymer ?
#
loop_
_entity_poly.entity_id
_entity_poly.type
_entity_poly.pdbx_seq_one_letter_code
_entity_poly.pdbx_strand_id
1 'polypeptide(L)'
;FYSCDLLHEYFMSKLELSQDQQAGLIPNVVSFETLISQGAEARVYRTKLFHSTYTFPCIVKERFVKRYRHSTLDSTLSMQRMRAEVRQLLRCREVGIDVPPVLLVDVRRRRIWLGEVGPDADTLQDWFKNLFSFVVGSNLTNMDMQRESASQLLSLS
;
A
#
# COMPACT_ATOMS: atom_id res chain seq x y z
N PHE A 1 -19.11 -11.36 5.76
CA PHE A 1 -19.71 -10.35 6.65
C PHE A 1 -19.43 -10.55 8.15
N TYR A 2 -18.86 -11.68 8.62
CA TYR A 2 -18.52 -11.88 10.05
C TYR A 2 -17.02 -11.83 10.41
N SER A 3 -16.11 -11.45 9.50
CA SER A 3 -14.66 -11.40 9.79
C SER A 3 -14.08 -9.98 9.88
N CYS A 4 -14.91 -8.93 9.71
CA CYS A 4 -14.44 -7.54 9.69
C CYS A 4 -14.39 -6.93 11.10
N ASP A 5 -15.27 -7.38 12.00
CA ASP A 5 -15.39 -6.82 13.35
C ASP A 5 -14.19 -7.20 14.24
N LEU A 6 -13.69 -8.45 14.15
CA LEU A 6 -12.51 -8.90 14.90
C LEU A 6 -11.21 -8.15 14.51
N LEU A 7 -11.07 -7.74 13.25
CA LEU A 7 -9.91 -6.98 12.79
C LEU A 7 -10.01 -5.50 13.18
N HIS A 8 -11.20 -4.92 13.17
CA HIS A 8 -11.42 -3.55 13.59
C HIS A 8 -11.22 -3.37 15.10
N GLU A 9 -11.71 -4.33 15.90
CA GLU A 9 -11.56 -4.37 17.35
C GLU A 9 -10.10 -4.66 17.76
N TYR A 10 -9.36 -5.50 17.02
CA TYR A 10 -7.91 -5.69 17.18
C TYR A 10 -7.11 -4.42 16.83
N PHE A 11 -7.49 -3.71 15.76
CA PHE A 11 -6.80 -2.51 15.29
C PHE A 11 -6.99 -1.32 16.24
N MET A 12 -8.19 -1.17 16.83
CA MET A 12 -8.48 -0.11 17.80
C MET A 12 -7.90 -0.42 19.20
N SER A 13 -7.94 -1.67 19.66
CA SER A 13 -7.40 -2.05 20.99
C SER A 13 -5.87 -1.99 21.08
N LYS A 14 -5.13 -2.11 19.96
CA LYS A 14 -3.66 -2.04 19.93
C LYS A 14 -3.07 -0.66 19.65
N LEU A 15 -3.90 0.34 19.32
CA LEU A 15 -3.43 1.72 19.17
C LEU A 15 -3.02 2.37 20.51
N GLU A 16 -3.36 1.75 21.65
CA GLU A 16 -3.06 2.28 23.00
C GLU A 16 -1.87 1.62 23.73
N LEU A 17 -1.12 0.68 23.12
CA LEU A 17 -0.01 0.00 23.79
C LEU A 17 1.29 0.04 22.97
N SER A 18 2.16 1.01 23.31
CA SER A 18 3.53 0.79 23.81
C SER A 18 4.39 2.04 23.59
N GLN A 19 4.50 2.89 24.61
CA GLN A 19 5.48 3.99 24.65
C GLN A 19 6.90 3.54 24.97
N ASP A 20 7.13 2.31 25.43
CA ASP A 20 8.48 1.80 25.65
C ASP A 20 8.64 0.42 25.03
N GLN A 21 9.48 0.33 24.00
CA GLN A 21 10.22 -0.88 23.71
C GLN A 21 11.45 -0.53 22.86
N GLN A 22 12.59 -0.86 23.48
CA GLN A 22 13.98 -0.82 23.05
C GLN A 22 14.22 -1.16 21.57
N ALA A 23 15.35 -0.67 21.07
CA ALA A 23 15.94 -1.04 19.80
C ALA A 23 16.00 -2.57 19.60
N GLY A 24 15.59 -3.03 18.41
CA GLY A 24 15.77 -4.41 17.95
C GLY A 24 14.53 -5.28 18.15
N LEU A 25 14.07 -5.89 17.05
CA LEU A 25 13.03 -6.93 16.96
C LEU A 25 11.58 -6.47 17.20
N ILE A 26 10.82 -6.30 16.11
CA ILE A 26 9.40 -6.71 16.13
C ILE A 26 9.48 -8.24 16.20
N PRO A 27 9.19 -8.91 17.34
CA PRO A 27 9.90 -10.15 17.65
C PRO A 27 9.64 -11.38 16.79
N ASN A 28 8.74 -11.41 15.79
CA ASN A 28 8.37 -12.71 15.19
C ASN A 28 7.93 -12.75 13.72
N VAL A 29 8.07 -11.70 12.90
CA VAL A 29 7.08 -11.57 11.80
C VAL A 29 7.52 -10.83 10.52
N VAL A 30 8.75 -10.90 10.03
CA VAL A 30 9.05 -10.27 8.73
C VAL A 30 9.98 -11.14 7.89
N SER A 31 9.49 -11.61 6.74
CA SER A 31 10.32 -12.25 5.72
C SER A 31 11.31 -11.26 5.10
N PHE A 32 12.21 -11.72 4.23
CA PHE A 32 13.02 -10.82 3.41
C PHE A 32 12.15 -9.79 2.66
N GLU A 33 12.49 -8.51 2.82
CA GLU A 33 11.84 -7.40 2.13
C GLU A 33 12.50 -7.23 0.74
N THR A 34 11.68 -7.17 -0.31
CA THR A 34 12.15 -6.91 -1.68
C THR A 34 11.71 -5.52 -2.11
N LEU A 35 12.65 -4.63 -2.47
CA LEU A 35 12.31 -3.31 -2.98
C LEU A 35 11.61 -3.47 -4.34
N ILE A 36 10.37 -2.98 -4.44
CA ILE A 36 9.61 -2.96 -5.70
C ILE A 36 9.93 -1.68 -6.46
N SER A 37 9.86 -0.56 -5.76
CA SER A 37 10.02 0.75 -6.38
C SER A 37 10.49 1.80 -5.38
N GLN A 38 11.11 2.84 -5.92
CA GLN A 38 11.57 3.99 -5.16
C GLN A 38 11.12 5.28 -5.87
N GLY A 39 10.28 6.06 -5.19
CA GLY A 39 9.86 7.39 -5.64
C GLY A 39 10.64 8.51 -4.96
N ALA A 40 10.17 9.75 -5.11
CA ALA A 40 10.72 10.91 -4.40
C ALA A 40 10.29 10.95 -2.91
N GLU A 41 9.16 10.32 -2.57
CA GLU A 41 8.55 10.44 -1.24
C GLU A 41 8.69 9.20 -0.37
N ALA A 42 8.75 8.02 -0.98
CA ALA A 42 8.79 6.75 -0.27
C ALA A 42 9.50 5.67 -1.08
N ARG A 43 9.93 4.63 -0.37
CA ARG A 43 10.27 3.31 -0.93
C ARG A 43 9.11 2.37 -0.68
N VAL A 44 8.84 1.51 -1.65
CA VAL A 44 7.79 0.50 -1.58
C VAL A 44 8.44 -0.87 -1.63
N TYR A 45 8.15 -1.69 -0.64
CA TYR A 45 8.71 -3.04 -0.49
C TYR A 45 7.60 -4.08 -0.54
N ARG A 46 7.91 -5.25 -1.09
CA ARG A 46 7.13 -6.48 -1.00
C ARG A 46 7.68 -7.32 0.14
N THR A 47 6.81 -7.85 0.99
CA THR A 47 7.18 -8.76 2.08
C THR A 47 6.00 -9.64 2.48
N LYS A 48 6.19 -10.49 3.50
CA LYS A 48 5.16 -11.31 4.10
C LYS A 48 5.09 -11.05 5.60
N LEU A 49 3.88 -10.92 6.12
CA LEU A 49 3.57 -10.78 7.53
C LEU A 49 3.04 -12.12 8.07
N PHE A 50 3.79 -12.75 8.96
CA PHE A 50 3.48 -13.99 9.70
C PHE A 50 2.70 -13.76 11.01
N HIS A 51 1.38 -13.89 11.00
CA HIS A 51 0.61 -13.83 12.25
C HIS A 51 0.24 -15.23 12.72
N SER A 52 0.88 -15.71 13.80
CA SER A 52 0.69 -17.05 14.34
C SER A 52 0.94 -18.12 13.26
N THR A 53 -0.10 -18.83 12.81
CA THR A 53 -0.01 -19.85 11.74
C THR A 53 -0.22 -19.28 10.33
N TYR A 54 -0.69 -18.04 10.19
CA TYR A 54 -1.05 -17.46 8.89
C TYR A 54 0.05 -16.55 8.34
N THR A 55 0.20 -16.56 7.02
CA THR A 55 1.12 -15.69 6.29
C THR A 55 0.33 -14.81 5.33
N PHE A 56 0.48 -13.49 5.45
CA PHE A 56 -0.17 -12.52 4.60
C PHE A 56 0.85 -11.87 3.67
N PRO A 57 0.62 -11.83 2.35
CA PRO A 57 1.43 -11.02 1.45
C PRO A 57 1.17 -9.53 1.72
N CYS A 58 2.23 -8.74 1.78
CA CYS A 58 2.17 -7.36 2.23
C CYS A 58 3.03 -6.43 1.38
N ILE A 59 2.57 -5.19 1.28
CA ILE A 59 3.30 -4.06 0.73
C ILE A 59 3.64 -3.09 1.86
N VAL A 60 4.91 -2.74 1.98
CA VAL A 60 5.40 -1.78 2.98
C VAL A 60 5.78 -0.49 2.29
N LYS A 61 5.12 0.59 2.66
CA LYS A 61 5.45 1.94 2.20
C LYS A 61 6.24 2.67 3.28
N GLU A 62 7.52 2.90 3.02
CA GLU A 62 8.45 3.59 3.92
C GLU A 62 8.71 5.02 3.43
N ARG A 63 8.31 6.03 4.22
CA ARG A 63 8.55 7.43 3.87
C ARG A 63 9.98 7.85 4.14
N PHE A 64 10.55 8.66 3.25
CA PHE A 64 11.91 9.19 3.42
C PHE A 64 12.02 10.21 4.55
N VAL A 65 13.19 10.19 5.20
CA VAL A 65 13.65 11.30 6.03
C VAL A 65 14.10 12.46 5.14
N LYS A 66 13.50 13.63 5.32
CA LYS A 66 13.91 14.82 4.58
C LYS A 66 14.96 15.59 5.39
N ARG A 67 16.24 15.38 5.05
CA ARG A 67 17.39 15.93 5.78
C ARG A 67 17.47 17.46 5.82
N TYR A 68 16.75 18.15 4.94
CA TYR A 68 16.69 19.61 4.93
C TYR A 68 15.76 20.19 6.00
N ARG A 69 14.95 19.38 6.70
CA ARG A 69 14.02 19.82 7.74
C ARG A 69 14.58 19.61 9.12
N HIS A 70 14.18 20.46 10.07
CA HIS A 70 14.42 20.21 11.49
C HIS A 70 13.79 18.88 11.91
N SER A 71 14.49 18.09 12.74
CA SER A 71 14.12 16.72 13.11
C SER A 71 12.71 16.61 13.73
N THR A 72 12.37 17.54 14.63
CA THR A 72 11.04 17.61 15.27
C THR A 72 9.95 17.94 14.26
N LEU A 73 10.23 18.87 13.34
CA LEU A 73 9.27 19.28 12.31
C LEU A 73 9.03 18.14 11.32
N ASP A 74 10.09 17.47 10.87
CA ASP A 74 9.99 16.35 9.94
C ASP A 74 9.22 15.17 10.56
N SER A 75 9.48 14.85 11.82
CA SER A 75 8.75 13.81 12.55
C SER A 75 7.26 14.14 12.67
N THR A 76 6.94 15.40 13.01
CA THR A 76 5.55 15.86 13.14
C THR A 76 4.81 15.81 11.80
N LEU A 77 5.42 16.35 10.74
CA LEU A 77 4.85 16.33 9.38
C LEU A 77 4.70 14.91 8.85
N SER A 78 5.67 14.03 9.08
CA SER A 78 5.59 12.63 8.67
C SER A 78 4.44 11.93 9.38
N MET A 79 4.31 12.11 10.70
CA MET A 79 3.21 11.55 11.48
C MET A 79 1.84 12.03 10.96
N GLN A 80 1.68 13.34 10.75
CA GLN A 80 0.42 13.91 10.25
C GLN A 80 0.05 13.34 8.87
N ARG A 81 1.01 13.25 7.96
CA ARG A 81 0.80 12.68 6.62
C ARG A 81 0.45 11.20 6.67
N MET A 82 1.14 10.41 7.48
CA MET A 82 0.83 9.00 7.66
C MET A 82 -0.57 8.79 8.24
N ARG A 83 -0.96 9.58 9.25
CA ARG A 83 -2.32 9.56 9.81
C ARG A 83 -3.37 9.94 8.78
N ALA A 84 -3.09 10.95 7.94
CA ALA A 84 -4.00 11.33 6.86
C ALA A 84 -4.17 10.19 5.84
N GLU A 85 -3.07 9.59 5.41
CA GLU A 85 -3.06 8.48 4.45
C GLU A 85 -3.84 7.25 4.96
N VAL A 86 -3.60 6.83 6.21
CA VAL A 86 -4.33 5.72 6.84
C VAL A 86 -5.82 6.03 6.97
N ARG A 87 -6.18 7.25 7.41
CA ARG A 87 -7.60 7.64 7.53
C ARG A 87 -8.30 7.68 6.18
N GLN A 88 -7.61 8.13 5.13
CA GLN A 88 -8.15 8.12 3.77
C GLN A 88 -8.43 6.69 3.29
N LEU A 89 -7.50 5.75 3.51
CA LEU A 89 -7.71 4.34 3.18
C LEU A 89 -8.91 3.75 3.94
N LEU A 90 -8.99 3.97 5.25
CA LEU A 90 -10.12 3.48 6.05
C LEU A 90 -11.44 4.08 5.56
N ARG A 91 -11.48 5.38 5.28
CA ARG A 91 -12.69 6.05 4.78
C ARG A 91 -13.11 5.53 3.41
N CYS A 92 -12.18 5.31 2.49
CA CYS A 92 -12.46 4.70 1.20
C CYS A 92 -13.12 3.32 1.38
N ARG A 93 -12.57 2.50 2.29
CA ARG A 93 -13.13 1.18 2.59
C ARG A 93 -14.54 1.25 3.18
N GLU A 94 -14.80 2.20 4.09
CA GLU A 94 -16.14 2.41 4.68
C GLU A 94 -17.21 2.74 3.62
N VAL A 95 -16.85 3.47 2.56
CA VAL A 95 -17.77 3.82 1.46
C VAL A 95 -17.80 2.77 0.36
N GLY A 96 -17.15 1.62 0.54
CA GLY A 96 -17.15 0.50 -0.40
C GLY A 96 -16.16 0.63 -1.56
N ILE A 97 -15.22 1.57 -1.50
CA ILE A 97 -14.12 1.65 -2.48
C ILE A 97 -13.10 0.57 -2.12
N ASP A 98 -12.75 -0.27 -3.09
CA ASP A 98 -11.73 -1.30 -2.90
C ASP A 98 -10.35 -0.66 -2.71
N VAL A 99 -9.76 -0.94 -1.55
CA VAL A 99 -8.47 -0.41 -1.14
C VAL A 99 -7.73 -1.47 -0.33
N PRO A 100 -6.39 -1.50 -0.41
CA PRO A 100 -5.63 -2.48 0.36
C PRO A 100 -5.88 -2.29 1.86
N PRO A 101 -6.06 -3.38 2.63
CA PRO A 101 -6.26 -3.29 4.06
C PRO A 101 -5.00 -2.76 4.75
N VAL A 102 -5.17 -1.86 5.72
CA VAL A 102 -4.08 -1.41 6.59
C VAL A 102 -3.82 -2.49 7.64
N LEU A 103 -2.63 -3.07 7.64
CA LEU A 103 -2.26 -4.18 8.52
C LEU A 103 -1.49 -3.71 9.76
N LEU A 104 -0.58 -2.75 9.57
CA LEU A 104 0.27 -2.21 10.63
C LEU A 104 0.75 -0.80 10.28
N VAL A 105 0.85 0.07 11.29
CA VAL A 105 1.41 1.41 11.13
C VAL A 105 2.57 1.57 12.12
N ASP A 106 3.79 1.71 11.61
CA ASP A 106 4.99 1.97 12.41
C ASP A 106 5.43 3.42 12.17
N VAL A 107 5.03 4.31 13.08
CA VAL A 107 5.36 5.73 13.00
C VAL A 107 6.86 5.96 13.16
N ARG A 108 7.54 5.20 14.03
CA ARG A 108 8.96 5.40 14.35
C ARG A 108 9.81 5.15 13.10
N ARG A 109 9.49 4.09 12.34
CA ARG A 109 10.14 3.78 11.06
C ARG A 109 9.49 4.46 9.86
N ARG A 110 8.40 5.19 10.05
CA ARG A 110 7.61 5.84 8.99
C ARG A 110 7.10 4.85 7.93
N ARG A 111 6.67 3.68 8.39
CA ARG A 111 6.20 2.57 7.56
C ARG A 111 4.71 2.35 7.73
N ILE A 112 4.01 2.19 6.61
CA ILE A 112 2.63 1.69 6.57
C ILE A 112 2.65 0.34 5.87
N TRP A 113 2.08 -0.67 6.50
CA TRP A 113 1.96 -2.02 5.99
C TRP A 113 0.55 -2.22 5.47
N LEU A 114 0.47 -2.62 4.22
CA LEU A 114 -0.76 -2.77 3.46
C LEU A 114 -0.85 -4.22 2.98
N GLY A 115 -2.07 -4.74 2.84
CA GLY A 115 -2.28 -5.99 2.10
C GLY A 115 -1.81 -5.83 0.65
N GLU A 116 -1.21 -6.88 0.09
CA GLU A 116 -0.89 -6.90 -1.33
C GLU A 116 -2.18 -6.90 -2.17
N VAL A 117 -2.22 -6.02 -3.17
CA VAL A 117 -3.33 -5.94 -4.12
C VAL A 117 -3.04 -6.97 -5.20
N GLY A 118 -3.62 -8.17 -5.09
CA GLY A 118 -3.60 -9.24 -6.10
C GLY A 118 -2.21 -9.77 -6.54
N PRO A 119 -2.07 -11.06 -6.88
CA PRO A 119 -0.83 -11.55 -7.49
C PRO A 119 -0.62 -10.97 -8.91
N ASP A 120 -1.71 -10.70 -9.62
CA ASP A 120 -1.74 -10.29 -11.03
C ASP A 120 -2.20 -8.83 -11.22
N ALA A 121 -2.03 -7.99 -10.19
CA ALA A 121 -2.42 -6.59 -10.30
C ALA A 121 -1.42 -5.80 -11.13
N ASP A 122 -1.93 -5.20 -12.21
CA ASP A 122 -1.17 -4.26 -13.04
C ASP A 122 -1.38 -2.82 -12.59
N THR A 123 -0.31 -2.04 -12.64
CA THR A 123 -0.46 -0.59 -12.49
C THR A 123 -1.11 -0.01 -13.73
N LEU A 124 -1.91 1.03 -13.56
CA LEU A 124 -2.54 1.75 -14.67
C LEU A 124 -1.49 2.25 -15.69
N GLN A 125 -0.30 2.61 -15.22
CA GLN A 125 0.81 2.99 -16.07
C GLN A 125 1.35 1.82 -16.90
N ASP A 126 1.55 0.65 -16.29
CA ASP A 126 2.04 -0.52 -17.02
C ASP A 126 0.99 -1.08 -17.98
N TRP A 127 -0.29 -1.03 -17.60
CA TRP A 127 -1.40 -1.29 -18.50
C TRP A 127 -1.36 -0.37 -19.73
N PHE A 128 -1.19 0.95 -19.54
CA PHE A 128 -1.05 1.87 -20.67
C PHE A 128 0.18 1.56 -21.53
N LYS A 129 1.33 1.23 -20.94
CA LYS A 129 2.52 0.86 -21.73
C LYS A 129 2.26 -0.37 -22.58
N ASN A 130 1.65 -1.40 -22.00
CA ASN A 130 1.30 -2.63 -22.70
C ASN A 130 0.32 -2.35 -23.84
N LEU A 131 -0.69 -1.51 -23.59
CA LEU A 131 -1.65 -1.05 -24.60
C LEU A 131 -0.95 -0.32 -25.75
N PHE A 132 -0.08 0.65 -25.45
CA PHE A 132 0.65 1.39 -26.48
C PHE A 132 1.58 0.48 -27.30
N SER A 133 2.29 -0.45 -26.66
CA SER A 133 3.13 -1.43 -27.35
C SER A 133 2.33 -2.32 -28.29
N PHE A 134 1.13 -2.76 -27.88
CA PHE A 134 0.23 -3.52 -28.73
C PHE A 134 -0.21 -2.71 -29.96
N VAL A 135 -0.65 -1.46 -29.77
CA VAL A 135 -1.13 -0.58 -30.86
C VAL A 135 -0.02 -0.28 -31.88
N VAL A 136 1.18 0.05 -31.41
CA VAL A 136 2.33 0.32 -32.30
C VAL A 136 2.73 -0.93 -33.09
N GLY A 137 2.60 -2.12 -32.48
CA GLY A 137 2.87 -3.39 -33.16
C GLY A 137 1.82 -3.78 -34.21
N SER A 138 0.61 -3.22 -34.14
CA SER A 138 -0.55 -3.62 -34.98
C SER A 138 -1.01 -2.56 -35.99
N ASN A 139 -0.36 -1.38 -36.06
CA ASN A 139 -0.72 -0.26 -36.96
C ASN A 139 -2.19 0.19 -36.87
N LEU A 140 -2.83 0.04 -35.70
CA LEU A 140 -4.22 0.42 -35.49
C LEU A 140 -4.39 1.94 -35.43
N THR A 141 -5.52 2.44 -35.94
CA THR A 141 -5.81 3.88 -35.90
C THR A 141 -6.27 4.32 -34.50
N ASN A 142 -6.12 5.61 -34.17
CA ASN A 142 -6.53 6.17 -32.86
C ASN A 142 -8.02 5.92 -32.51
N MET A 143 -8.90 5.68 -33.50
CA MET A 143 -10.31 5.39 -33.24
C MET A 143 -10.56 3.94 -32.84
N ASP A 144 -9.81 2.99 -33.38
CA ASP A 144 -9.90 1.57 -33.01
C ASP A 144 -9.46 1.36 -31.55
N MET A 145 -8.46 2.14 -31.11
CA MET A 145 -7.92 2.16 -29.75
C MET A 145 -8.96 2.55 -28.68
N GLN A 146 -9.74 3.61 -28.91
CA GLN A 146 -10.76 4.06 -27.96
C GLN A 146 -11.85 3.02 -27.77
N ARG A 147 -12.18 2.29 -28.85
CA ARG A 147 -13.21 1.26 -28.87
C ARG A 147 -12.78 0.00 -28.12
N GLU A 148 -11.54 -0.46 -28.33
CA GLU A 148 -10.99 -1.61 -27.58
C GLU A 148 -10.77 -1.29 -26.11
N SER A 149 -10.24 -0.11 -25.77
CA SER A 149 -10.03 0.31 -24.38
C SER A 149 -11.34 0.39 -23.61
N ALA A 150 -12.38 0.99 -24.20
CA ALA A 150 -13.71 1.04 -23.59
C ALA A 150 -14.30 -0.37 -23.43
N SER A 151 -14.12 -1.26 -24.42
CA SER A 151 -14.61 -2.63 -24.36
C SER A 151 -13.91 -3.46 -23.27
N GLN A 152 -12.59 -3.34 -23.12
CA GLN A 152 -11.84 -4.01 -22.07
C GLN A 152 -12.23 -3.51 -20.67
N LEU A 153 -12.35 -2.20 -20.49
CA LEU A 153 -12.77 -1.62 -19.20
C LEU A 153 -14.21 -2.02 -18.83
N LEU A 154 -15.13 -2.10 -19.79
CA LEU A 154 -16.50 -2.57 -19.58
C LEU A 154 -16.58 -4.08 -19.31
N SER A 155 -15.61 -4.87 -19.78
CA SER A 155 -15.56 -6.31 -19.51
C SER A 155 -15.01 -6.67 -18.12
N LEU A 156 -14.40 -5.69 -17.43
CA LEU A 156 -13.82 -5.83 -16.09
C LEU A 156 -14.78 -5.39 -14.97
N SER A 157 -15.94 -4.82 -15.32
CA SER A 157 -17.01 -4.39 -14.39
C SER A 157 -18.13 -5.42 -14.29
#